data_AF-A0A2E7HM60-F1
#
_entry.id   AF-A0A2E7HM60-F1
#
_cell.length_a   1.000
_cell.length_b   1.000
_cell.length_c   1.000
_cell.angle_alpha   90.00
_cell.angle_beta   90.00
_cell.angle_gamma   90.00
#
_symmetry.space_group_name_H-M   'P 1'
#
loop_
_entity.id
_entity.type
_entity.pdbx_description
1 polymer ?
#
loop_
_entity_poly.entity_id
_entity_poly.type
_entity_poly.pdbx_seq_one_letter_code
_entity_poly.pdbx_strand_id
1 'polypeptide(L)'
;MSRRIYYNLEIDETRDSFVFEVDDTQYNHVVSNLMRDGVDLDHALETAVAMLSANVRMHDDSLTQDVLDAQIVATATIWFLFNDAADEEDRVDGDVLLVEKDGELFVSDITMEQPDED
;
A
#
# COMPACT_ATOMS: atom_id res chain seq x y z
N MET A 1 -16.50 -0.73 3.33
CA MET A 1 -15.64 0.21 2.60
C MET A 1 -14.38 -0.56 2.21
N SER A 2 -13.80 -0.30 1.05
CA SER A 2 -12.51 -0.91 0.69
C SER A 2 -11.41 0.15 0.80
N ARG A 3 -10.22 -0.28 1.23
CA ARG A 3 -9.03 0.56 1.36
C ARG A 3 -8.09 0.22 0.23
N ARG A 4 -7.55 1.23 -0.46
CA ARG A 4 -6.68 0.98 -1.60
C ARG A 4 -5.29 1.58 -1.42
N ILE A 5 -4.32 0.85 -1.94
CA ILE A 5 -2.97 1.33 -2.20
C ILE A 5 -2.77 1.33 -3.70
N TYR A 6 -2.50 2.49 -4.27
CA TYR A 6 -2.07 2.64 -5.65
C TYR A 6 -0.55 2.60 -5.67
N TYR A 7 0.03 1.81 -6.57
CA TYR A 7 1.47 1.64 -6.67
C TYR A 7 1.92 1.99 -8.08
N ASN A 8 2.69 3.06 -8.24
CA ASN A 8 3.34 3.40 -9.50
C ASN A 8 4.80 2.95 -9.46
N LEU A 9 5.19 2.10 -10.38
CA LEU A 9 6.58 1.73 -10.61
C LEU A 9 7.10 2.54 -11.80
N GLU A 10 8.02 3.47 -11.54
CA GLU A 10 8.67 4.34 -12.51
C GLU A 10 10.14 3.90 -12.68
N ILE A 11 10.43 3.21 -13.77
CA ILE A 11 11.78 2.78 -14.13
C ILE A 11 12.09 3.32 -15.52
N ASP A 12 13.21 4.04 -15.65
CA ASP A 12 13.60 4.71 -16.89
C ASP A 12 12.47 5.61 -17.43
N GLU A 13 12.00 5.38 -18.67
CA GLU A 13 10.89 6.12 -19.30
C GLU A 13 9.55 5.36 -19.20
N THR A 14 9.49 4.29 -18.41
CA THR A 14 8.30 3.46 -18.24
C THR A 14 7.63 3.71 -16.89
N ARG A 15 6.29 3.70 -16.91
CA ARG A 15 5.45 3.79 -15.71
C ARG A 15 4.38 2.71 -15.76
N ASP A 16 4.45 1.80 -14.82
CA ASP A 16 3.42 0.78 -14.59
C ASP A 16 2.62 1.13 -13.33
N SER A 17 1.30 0.94 -13.38
CA SER A 17 0.39 1.24 -12.27
C SER A 17 -0.35 -0.01 -11.80
N PHE A 18 -0.32 -0.23 -10.49
CA PHE A 18 -0.97 -1.35 -9.82
C PHE A 18 -1.91 -0.83 -8.74
N VAL A 19 -2.96 -1.62 -8.44
CA VAL A 19 -3.91 -1.30 -7.38
C VAL A 19 -4.05 -2.52 -6.49
N PHE A 20 -3.84 -2.30 -5.20
CA PHE A 20 -4.05 -3.28 -4.15
C PHE A 20 -5.22 -2.85 -3.30
N GLU A 21 -6.13 -3.79 -3.01
CA GLU A 21 -7.34 -3.52 -2.25
C GLU A 21 -7.46 -4.49 -1.08
N VAL A 22 -7.93 -3.97 0.06
CA VAL A 22 -8.29 -4.76 1.22
C VAL A 22 -9.67 -4.35 1.73
N ASP A 23 -10.50 -5.33 2.08
CA ASP A 23 -11.81 -5.09 2.67
C ASP A 23 -11.73 -4.81 4.17
N ASP A 24 -12.82 -4.29 4.76
CA ASP A 24 -12.88 -3.98 6.20
C ASP A 24 -12.60 -5.18 7.11
N THR A 25 -13.04 -6.38 6.73
CA THR A 25 -12.87 -7.59 7.56
C THR A 25 -11.41 -7.99 7.58
N GLN A 26 -10.78 -8.04 6.41
CA GLN A 26 -9.36 -8.33 6.25
C GLN A 26 -8.50 -7.27 6.96
N TYR A 27 -8.81 -6.00 6.76
CA TYR A 27 -8.13 -4.88 7.40
C TYR A 27 -8.14 -5.02 8.93
N ASN A 28 -9.34 -5.15 9.51
CA ASN A 28 -9.49 -5.25 10.96
C ASN A 28 -8.77 -6.47 11.52
N HIS A 29 -8.76 -7.59 10.80
CA HIS A 29 -8.04 -8.80 11.21
C HIS A 29 -6.52 -8.56 11.24
N VAL A 30 -5.96 -7.97 10.18
CA VAL A 30 -4.51 -7.69 10.10
C VAL A 30 -4.09 -6.69 11.17
N VAL A 31 -4.78 -5.54 11.28
CA VAL A 31 -4.43 -4.49 12.25
C VAL A 31 -4.57 -4.97 13.69
N SER A 32 -5.61 -5.76 13.99
CA SER A 32 -5.76 -6.34 15.34
C SER A 32 -4.59 -7.26 15.70
N ASN A 33 -4.07 -8.04 14.75
CA ASN A 33 -2.89 -8.87 14.98
C ASN A 33 -1.63 -8.01 15.14
N LEU A 34 -1.42 -7.01 14.27
CA LEU A 34 -0.27 -6.10 14.35
C LEU A 34 -0.17 -5.42 15.73
N MET A 35 -1.29 -4.88 16.20
CA MET A 35 -1.39 -4.20 17.50
C MET A 35 -1.20 -5.14 18.68
N ARG A 36 -1.83 -6.33 18.62
CA ARG A 36 -1.71 -7.33 19.69
C ARG A 36 -0.28 -7.83 19.82
N ASP A 37 0.40 -8.04 18.70
CA ASP A 37 1.71 -8.66 18.65
C ASP A 37 2.83 -7.62 18.90
N GLY A 38 2.49 -6.32 18.99
CA GLY A 38 3.43 -5.25 19.36
C GLY A 38 4.53 -5.08 18.33
N VAL A 39 4.18 -5.23 17.05
CA VAL A 39 5.14 -5.19 15.94
C VAL A 39 5.77 -3.80 15.83
N ASP A 40 7.08 -3.77 15.57
CA ASP A 40 7.79 -2.55 15.23
C ASP A 40 7.24 -1.98 13.91
N LEU A 41 6.66 -0.78 13.99
CA LEU A 41 5.91 -0.19 12.89
C LEU A 41 6.80 0.22 11.71
N ASP A 42 8.03 0.67 11.99
CA ASP A 42 9.00 1.03 10.95
C ASP A 42 9.40 -0.22 10.17
N HIS A 43 9.72 -1.31 10.87
CA HIS A 43 10.04 -2.58 10.24
C HIS A 43 8.85 -3.19 9.48
N ALA A 44 7.63 -3.01 10.01
CA ALA A 44 6.41 -3.45 9.35
C ALA A 44 6.18 -2.71 8.03
N LEU A 45 6.46 -1.40 7.99
CA LEU A 45 6.39 -0.59 6.77
C LEU A 45 7.37 -1.08 5.72
N GLU A 46 8.66 -1.20 6.08
CA GLU A 46 9.72 -1.65 5.17
C GLU A 46 9.38 -3.01 4.56
N THR A 47 8.89 -3.93 5.40
CA THR A 47 8.50 -5.28 4.98
C THR A 47 7.29 -5.25 4.04
N ALA A 48 6.26 -4.49 4.37
CA ALA A 48 5.05 -4.39 3.56
C ALA A 48 5.33 -3.79 2.17
N VAL A 49 6.14 -2.72 2.11
CA VAL A 49 6.56 -2.12 0.85
C VAL A 49 7.38 -3.13 0.03
N ALA A 50 8.33 -3.82 0.64
CA ALA A 50 9.14 -4.81 -0.05
C ALA A 50 8.30 -5.95 -0.64
N MET A 51 7.25 -6.40 0.07
CA MET A 51 6.29 -7.39 -0.44
C MET A 51 5.55 -6.89 -1.68
N LEU A 52 5.02 -5.67 -1.66
CA LEU A 52 4.33 -5.09 -2.81
C LEU A 52 5.29 -4.86 -3.99
N SER A 53 6.49 -4.32 -3.74
CA SER A 53 7.52 -4.10 -4.77
C SER A 53 7.93 -5.42 -5.44
N ALA A 54 8.13 -6.49 -4.66
CA ALA A 54 8.42 -7.81 -5.20
C ALA A 54 7.26 -8.32 -6.09
N ASN A 55 6.01 -8.14 -5.66
CA ASN A 55 4.83 -8.57 -6.39
C ASN A 55 4.69 -7.82 -7.74
N VAL A 56 4.80 -6.49 -7.74
CA VAL A 56 4.70 -5.70 -8.98
C VAL A 56 5.82 -6.03 -9.96
N ARG A 57 7.05 -6.23 -9.46
CA ARG A 57 8.23 -6.57 -10.30
C ARG A 57 8.15 -7.97 -10.91
N MET A 58 7.44 -8.90 -10.27
CA MET A 58 7.22 -10.22 -10.84
C MET A 58 6.36 -10.17 -12.10
N HIS A 59 5.48 -9.16 -12.25
CA HIS A 59 4.55 -9.02 -13.38
C HIS A 59 3.85 -10.34 -13.74
N ASP A 60 3.53 -11.16 -12.73
CA ASP A 60 2.97 -12.49 -12.92
C ASP A 60 1.47 -12.45 -12.66
N ASP A 61 0.67 -12.70 -13.70
CA ASP A 61 -0.79 -12.77 -13.61
C ASP A 61 -1.27 -14.02 -12.83
N SER A 62 -0.36 -14.94 -12.46
CA SER A 62 -0.63 -16.18 -11.74
C SER A 62 -0.07 -16.17 -10.32
N LEU A 63 -0.55 -15.21 -9.51
CA LEU A 63 -0.20 -15.13 -8.09
C LEU A 63 -0.71 -16.36 -7.32
N THR A 64 0.14 -16.92 -6.47
CA THR A 64 -0.26 -17.99 -5.54
C THR A 64 -1.10 -17.42 -4.40
N GLN A 65 -1.85 -18.28 -3.70
CA GLN A 65 -2.63 -17.86 -2.53
C GLN A 65 -1.75 -17.19 -1.47
N ASP A 66 -0.54 -17.70 -1.24
CA ASP A 66 0.39 -17.13 -0.26
C ASP A 66 0.80 -15.69 -0.63
N VAL A 67 0.95 -15.40 -1.93
CA VAL A 67 1.25 -14.04 -2.41
C VAL A 67 0.04 -13.13 -2.23
N LEU A 68 -1.17 -13.62 -2.50
CA LEU A 68 -2.41 -12.87 -2.26
C LEU A 68 -2.61 -12.55 -0.76
N ASP A 69 -2.35 -13.51 0.12
CA ASP A 69 -2.44 -13.33 1.56
C ASP A 69 -1.39 -12.32 2.06
N ALA A 70 -0.15 -12.40 1.55
CA ALA A 70 0.90 -11.43 1.84
C ALA A 70 0.54 -10.02 1.34
N GLN A 71 -0.06 -9.92 0.15
CA GLN A 71 -0.54 -8.65 -0.39
C GLN A 71 -1.61 -8.02 0.50
N ILE A 72 -2.56 -8.81 1.03
CA ILE A 72 -3.58 -8.34 1.97
C ILE A 72 -2.92 -7.76 3.23
N VAL A 73 -1.95 -8.48 3.80
CA VAL A 73 -1.21 -8.03 4.99
C VAL A 73 -0.45 -6.73 4.70
N ALA A 74 0.27 -6.67 3.59
CA ALA A 74 1.03 -5.48 3.19
C ALA A 74 0.13 -4.27 2.97
N THR A 75 -0.97 -4.45 2.20
CA THR A 75 -1.95 -3.41 1.89
C THR A 75 -2.57 -2.83 3.16
N ALA A 76 -3.03 -3.70 4.07
CA ALA A 76 -3.62 -3.26 5.33
C ALA A 76 -2.60 -2.55 6.24
N THR A 77 -1.37 -3.05 6.29
CA THR A 77 -0.29 -2.46 7.11
C THR A 77 0.06 -1.06 6.62
N ILE A 78 0.31 -0.89 5.31
CA ILE A 78 0.63 0.41 4.72
C ILE A 78 -0.51 1.40 4.95
N TRP A 79 -1.75 0.98 4.68
CA TRP A 79 -2.90 1.86 4.87
C TRP A 79 -3.03 2.30 6.33
N PHE A 80 -2.94 1.37 7.27
CA PHE A 80 -2.98 1.64 8.71
C PHE A 80 -1.92 2.65 9.13
N LEU A 81 -0.68 2.48 8.67
CA LEU A 81 0.43 3.35 9.05
C LEU A 81 0.21 4.80 8.59
N PHE A 82 -0.25 5.01 7.36
CA PHE A 82 -0.44 6.35 6.81
C PHE A 82 -1.78 7.00 7.18
N ASN A 83 -2.83 6.22 7.48
CA ASN A 83 -4.16 6.76 7.78
C ASN A 83 -4.51 6.76 9.27
N ASP A 84 -4.11 5.73 10.02
CA ASP A 84 -4.57 5.54 11.41
C ASP A 84 -3.45 5.79 12.43
N ALA A 85 -2.23 5.32 12.15
CA ALA A 85 -1.09 5.40 13.06
C ALA A 85 -0.32 6.73 12.97
N ALA A 86 -0.32 7.37 11.79
CA ALA A 86 0.31 8.66 11.58
C ALA A 86 -0.32 9.74 12.45
N ASP A 87 0.53 10.69 12.87
CA ASP A 87 0.09 11.93 13.50
C ASP A 87 -0.88 12.68 12.57
N GLU A 88 -1.78 13.47 13.16
CA GLU A 88 -2.86 14.15 12.42
C GLU A 88 -2.33 15.02 11.26
N GLU A 89 -1.14 15.60 11.40
CA GLU A 89 -0.51 16.45 10.39
C GLU A 89 0.07 15.67 9.20
N ASP A 90 0.44 14.40 9.39
CA ASP A 90 1.08 13.54 8.39
C ASP A 90 0.13 12.48 7.82
N ARG A 91 -1.13 12.49 8.27
CA ARG A 91 -2.15 11.52 7.89
C ARG A 91 -2.58 11.70 6.45
N VAL A 92 -2.59 10.61 5.69
CA VAL A 92 -3.28 10.52 4.41
C VAL A 92 -4.78 10.35 4.68
N ASP A 93 -5.63 11.16 4.04
CA ASP A 93 -7.08 11.00 4.11
C ASP A 93 -7.56 10.12 2.94
N GLY A 94 -7.68 8.81 3.17
CA GLY A 94 -8.25 7.86 2.23
C GLY A 94 -7.23 6.95 1.53
N ASP A 95 -7.34 6.82 0.21
CA ASP A 95 -6.48 5.91 -0.57
C ASP A 95 -5.04 6.44 -0.63
N VAL A 96 -4.06 5.54 -0.50
CA VAL A 96 -2.63 5.89 -0.46
C VAL A 96 -2.00 5.66 -1.82
N LEU A 97 -1.15 6.59 -2.27
CA LEU A 97 -0.30 6.42 -3.44
C LEU A 97 1.15 6.18 -3.02
N LEU A 98 1.69 5.05 -3.47
CA LEU A 98 3.10 4.74 -3.46
C LEU A 98 3.68 4.96 -4.86
N VAL A 99 4.78 5.69 -4.94
CA VAL A 99 5.55 5.87 -6.17
C VAL A 99 6.96 5.34 -5.92
N GLU A 100 7.32 4.25 -6.57
CA GLU A 100 8.70 3.77 -6.62
C GLU A 100 9.36 4.29 -7.88
N LYS A 101 10.34 5.19 -7.74
CA LYS A 101 11.06 5.81 -8.86
C LYS A 101 12.55 5.56 -8.73
N ASP A 102 13.13 4.92 -9.75
CA ASP A 102 14.58 4.62 -9.80
C ASP A 102 15.11 3.91 -8.53
N GLY A 103 14.25 3.14 -7.84
CA GLY A 103 14.55 2.43 -6.60
C GLY A 103 14.33 3.25 -5.31
N GLU A 104 13.86 4.49 -5.41
CA GLU A 104 13.44 5.32 -4.27
C GLU A 104 11.92 5.29 -4.12
N LEU A 105 11.42 5.16 -2.88
CA LEU A 105 9.99 5.13 -2.59
C LEU A 105 9.50 6.49 -2.07
N PHE A 106 8.42 6.97 -2.66
CA PHE A 106 7.68 8.16 -2.26
C PHE A 106 6.25 7.79 -1.90
N VAL A 107 5.69 8.46 -0.89
CA VAL A 107 4.31 8.27 -0.44
C VAL A 107 3.57 9.58 -0.61
N SER A 108 2.36 9.53 -1.15
CA SER A 108 1.49 10.68 -1.33
C SER A 108 0.04 10.26 -1.05
N ASP A 109 -0.77 11.20 -0.60
CA ASP A 109 -2.22 11.08 -0.70
C ASP A 109 -2.65 11.15 -2.17
N ILE A 110 -3.76 10.48 -2.51
CA ILE A 110 -4.40 10.67 -3.80
C ILE A 110 -5.34 11.85 -3.67
N THR A 111 -4.81 13.06 -3.85
CA THR A 111 -5.66 14.13 -4.36
C THR A 111 -6.04 13.72 -5.78
N MET A 112 -7.21 13.11 -5.95
CA MET A 112 -7.87 13.15 -7.25
C MET A 112 -8.09 14.64 -7.52
N GLU A 113 -7.21 15.29 -8.29
CA GLU A 113 -7.66 16.37 -9.14
C GLU A 113 -8.79 15.72 -9.96
N GLN A 114 -10.05 16.03 -9.60
CA GLN A 114 -11.16 15.68 -10.45
C GLN A 114 -10.79 16.20 -11.83
N PRO A 115 -10.81 15.37 -12.89
CA PRO A 115 -10.56 15.89 -14.22
C PRO A 115 -11.57 17.01 -14.43
N ASP A 116 -11.08 18.22 -14.72
CA ASP A 116 -11.93 19.33 -15.12
C ASP A 116 -12.84 18.81 -16.24
N GLU A 117 -14.14 18.75 -15.96
CA GLU A 117 -15.14 18.48 -17.00
C GLU A 117 -15.16 19.71 -17.93
N ASP A 118 -14.39 19.64 -19.02
CA ASP A 118 -14.50 20.57 -20.17
C ASP A 118 -15.86 20.42 -20.89
#